data_AF-A0A6V7QES9-F1
#
_entry.id   AF-A0A6V7QES9-F1
#
_cell.length_a   1.000
_cell.length_b   1.000
_cell.length_c   1.000
_cell.angle_alpha   90.00
_cell.angle_beta   90.00
_cell.angle_gamma   90.00
#
_symmetry.space_group_name_H-M   'P 1'
#
loop_
_entity.id
_entity.type
_entity.pdbx_description
1 polymer ?
#
loop_
_entity_poly.entity_id
_entity_poly.type
_entity_poly.pdbx_seq_one_letter_code
_entity_poly.pdbx_strand_id
1 'polypeptide(L)'
;MERKLEIEGLGMSVECADLLNRSLDAYLKRLIKPCMDLARSRHGNRRISHANGKIILGMNGVRQGQNVMGLNQCYYASLQDFQVAMESNPQLLGGDWPLQLEKISSRALE
;
A
#
# COMPACT_ATOMS: atom_id res chain seq x y z
N MET A 1 -13.05 -0.08 22.88
CA MET A 1 -12.20 0.93 23.56
C MET A 1 -12.90 1.42 24.82
N GLU A 2 -14.17 1.86 24.76
CA GLU A 2 -14.98 2.27 25.93
C GLU A 2 -14.95 1.26 27.08
N ARG A 3 -15.33 -0.01 26.88
CA ARG A 3 -15.26 -1.03 27.96
C ARG A 3 -13.89 -1.19 28.61
N LYS A 4 -12.80 -0.99 27.86
CA LYS A 4 -11.44 -1.10 28.40
C LYS A 4 -11.12 0.13 29.27
N LEU A 5 -11.53 1.31 28.82
CA LEU A 5 -11.33 2.56 29.55
C LEU A 5 -12.20 2.60 30.83
N GLU A 6 -13.42 2.09 30.79
CA GLU A 6 -14.27 1.91 31.97
C GLU A 6 -13.60 1.04 33.05
N ILE A 7 -12.97 -0.07 32.65
CA ILE A 7 -12.21 -0.94 33.56
C ILE A 7 -11.00 -0.21 34.15
N GLU A 8 -10.38 0.69 33.38
CA GLU A 8 -9.26 1.53 33.82
C GLU A 8 -9.72 2.79 34.59
N GLY A 9 -11.04 2.98 34.80
CA GLY A 9 -11.61 4.15 35.47
C GLY A 9 -11.49 5.46 34.68
N LEU A 10 -11.24 5.35 33.37
CA LEU A 10 -11.01 6.47 32.46
C LEU A 10 -12.24 6.72 31.59
N GLY A 11 -12.61 7.99 31.44
CA GLY A 11 -13.60 8.43 30.47
C GLY A 11 -12.94 8.80 29.13
N MET A 12 -13.58 8.47 28.02
CA MET A 12 -13.17 8.95 26.69
C MET A 12 -14.10 10.08 26.28
N SER A 13 -13.56 11.28 26.05
CA SER A 13 -14.37 12.34 25.43
C SER A 13 -14.50 12.09 23.93
N VAL A 14 -15.56 12.66 23.33
CA VAL A 14 -15.82 12.58 21.89
C VAL A 14 -14.65 13.19 21.10
N GLU A 15 -14.08 14.30 21.58
CA GLU A 15 -12.93 14.96 20.97
C GLU A 15 -11.68 14.06 20.94
N CYS A 16 -11.44 13.29 22.00
CA CYS A 16 -10.34 12.33 22.05
C CYS A 16 -10.53 11.20 21.04
N ALA A 17 -11.74 10.66 20.92
CA ALA A 17 -12.06 9.62 19.95
C ALA A 17 -11.87 10.13 18.51
N ASP A 18 -12.34 11.35 18.22
CA ASP A 18 -12.18 11.99 16.92
C ASP A 18 -10.71 12.27 16.57
N LEU A 19 -9.91 12.70 17.54
CA LEU A 19 -8.48 12.90 17.34
C LEU A 19 -7.77 11.58 17.02
N LEU A 20 -8.10 10.51 17.74
CA LEU A 20 -7.54 9.17 17.48
C LEU A 20 -7.92 8.68 16.08
N ASN A 21 -9.18 8.84 15.68
CA ASN A 21 -9.65 8.45 14.35
C ASN A 21 -8.92 9.21 13.24
N ARG A 22 -8.74 10.53 13.39
CA ARG A 22 -7.98 11.36 12.44
C ARG A 22 -6.51 10.96 12.38
N SER A 23 -5.91 10.68 13.53
CA SER A 23 -4.51 10.26 13.64
C SER A 23 -4.29 8.90 12.98
N LEU A 24 -5.22 7.96 13.17
CA LEU A 24 -5.22 6.64 12.54
C LEU A 24 -5.39 6.75 11.02
N ASP A 25 -6.32 7.57 10.54
CA ASP A 25 -6.49 7.83 9.10
C ASP A 25 -5.20 8.39 8.47
N ALA A 26 -4.58 9.39 9.10
CA ALA A 26 -3.32 9.95 8.65
C ALA A 26 -2.18 8.91 8.64
N TYR A 27 -2.12 8.08 9.69
CA TYR A 27 -1.14 7.00 9.80
C TYR A 27 -1.31 5.96 8.69
N LEU A 28 -2.54 5.48 8.45
CA LEU A 28 -2.84 4.49 7.41
C LEU A 28 -2.56 5.05 6.01
N LYS A 29 -2.95 6.30 5.73
CA LYS A 29 -2.63 6.98 4.46
C LYS A 29 -1.13 7.04 4.22
N ARG A 30 -0.35 7.33 5.27
CA ARG A 30 1.12 7.38 5.21
C ARG A 30 1.74 6.00 4.94
N LEU A 31 1.18 4.92 5.49
CA LEU A 31 1.63 3.55 5.22
C LEU A 31 1.27 3.06 3.81
N ILE A 32 0.05 3.35 3.36
CA ILE A 32 -0.47 2.82 2.08
C ILE A 32 0.18 3.51 0.89
N LYS A 33 0.49 4.81 0.99
CA LYS A 33 0.99 5.61 -0.14
C LYS A 33 2.27 5.01 -0.78
N PRO A 34 3.35 4.71 -0.04
CA PRO A 34 4.54 4.08 -0.63
C PRO A 34 4.26 2.74 -1.32
N CYS A 35 3.36 1.92 -0.76
CA CYS A 35 2.96 0.63 -1.33
C CYS A 35 2.25 0.81 -2.69
N MET A 36 1.38 1.81 -2.77
CA MET A 36 0.67 2.16 -4.00
C MET A 36 1.60 2.77 -5.06
N ASP A 37 2.59 3.55 -4.64
CA ASP A 37 3.61 4.10 -5.55
C ASP A 37 4.48 2.98 -6.14
N LEU A 38 4.85 1.96 -5.35
CA LEU A 38 5.53 0.75 -5.85
C LEU A 38 4.66 -0.05 -6.84
N ALA A 39 3.40 -0.29 -6.49
CA ALA A 39 2.46 -1.00 -7.35
C ALA A 39 2.26 -0.29 -8.70
N ARG A 40 2.19 1.06 -8.67
CA ARG A 40 2.12 1.90 -9.87
C ARG A 40 3.41 1.80 -10.70
N SER A 41 4.58 1.87 -10.06
CA SER A 41 5.88 1.77 -10.73
C SER A 41 6.05 0.43 -11.47
N ARG A 42 5.66 -0.68 -10.84
CA ARG A 42 5.65 -2.03 -11.46
C ARG A 42 4.82 -2.07 -12.76
N HIS A 43 3.68 -1.37 -12.80
CA HIS A 43 2.81 -1.32 -13.98
C HIS A 43 3.29 -0.33 -15.05
N GLY A 44 3.90 0.79 -14.65
CA GLY A 44 4.52 1.75 -15.58
C GLY A 44 5.75 1.17 -16.29
N ASN A 45 6.59 0.42 -15.56
CA ASN A 45 7.80 -0.20 -16.10
C ASN A 45 7.51 -1.28 -17.15
N ARG A 46 6.34 -1.95 -17.06
CA ARG A 46 5.90 -2.91 -18.07
C ARG A 46 5.71 -2.28 -19.46
N ARG A 47 5.42 -0.98 -19.56
CA ARG A 47 5.29 -0.30 -20.87
C ARG A 47 6.62 0.06 -21.51
N ILE A 48 7.64 0.35 -20.72
CA ILE A 48 8.97 0.76 -21.22
C ILE A 48 9.75 -0.47 -21.72
N SER A 49 9.56 -1.64 -21.08
CA SER A 49 10.19 -2.90 -21.51
C SER A 49 9.77 -3.36 -22.92
N HIS A 50 8.58 -2.97 -23.39
CA HIS A 50 8.10 -3.27 -24.75
C HIS A 50 8.76 -2.44 -25.87
N ALA A 51 9.64 -1.48 -25.56
CA ALA A 51 10.29 -0.65 -26.59
C ALA A 51 11.58 -1.26 -27.16
N ASN A 52 12.26 -2.19 -26.45
CA ASN A 52 13.60 -2.69 -26.85
C ASN A 52 13.71 -4.22 -27.01
N GLY A 53 12.61 -4.97 -26.92
CA GLY A 53 12.61 -6.43 -27.09
C GLY A 53 11.70 -6.85 -28.24
N LYS A 54 12.32 -7.24 -29.35
CA LYS A 54 11.75 -7.96 -30.51
C LYS A 54 10.39 -8.62 -30.21
N ILE A 55 9.33 -8.05 -30.79
CA ILE A 55 7.96 -8.56 -30.76
C ILE A 55 7.95 -9.96 -31.40
N ILE A 56 7.81 -11.01 -30.60
CA ILE A 56 7.22 -12.26 -31.08
C ILE A 56 5.72 -12.18 -30.80
N LEU A 57 5.00 -11.97 -31.89
CA LEU A 57 3.55 -11.99 -32.00
C LEU A 57 3.03 -13.37 -31.58
N GLY A 58 2.47 -13.49 -30.38
CA GLY A 58 1.53 -14.55 -30.03
C GLY A 58 0.13 -14.07 -30.40
N MET A 59 -0.28 -14.32 -31.64
CA MET A 59 -1.62 -13.99 -32.14
C MET A 59 -2.69 -14.72 -31.33
N ASN A 60 -3.66 -13.97 -30.76
CA ASN A 60 -5.09 -14.22 -30.91
C ASN A 60 -5.93 -13.18 -30.13
N GLY A 61 -6.65 -12.33 -30.87
CA GLY A 61 -7.91 -11.74 -30.42
C GLY A 61 -7.94 -10.24 -30.08
N VAL A 62 -8.20 -9.42 -31.11
CA VAL A 62 -8.80 -8.07 -31.07
C VAL A 62 -7.88 -6.87 -30.77
N ARG A 63 -7.63 -6.10 -31.84
CA ARG A 63 -7.09 -4.73 -31.87
C ARG A 63 -8.25 -3.74 -31.83
N GLN A 64 -8.35 -2.88 -30.81
CA GLN A 64 -8.97 -1.54 -30.89
C GLN A 64 -8.79 -0.83 -29.54
N GLY A 65 -8.37 0.42 -29.40
CA GLY A 65 -7.95 1.45 -30.34
C GLY A 65 -7.22 2.52 -29.52
N GLN A 66 -6.53 3.43 -30.20
CA GLN A 66 -6.03 4.65 -29.59
C GLN A 66 -7.20 5.40 -28.95
N ASN A 67 -7.19 5.57 -27.63
CA ASN A 67 -8.05 6.54 -26.96
C ASN A 67 -7.48 6.89 -25.57
N VAL A 68 -7.18 8.17 -25.41
CA VAL A 68 -6.98 8.92 -24.17
C VAL A 68 -5.80 8.48 -23.28
N MET A 69 -4.68 9.16 -23.49
CA MET A 69 -3.58 9.28 -22.52
C MET A 69 -4.11 9.99 -21.28
N GLY A 70 -4.51 9.21 -20.27
CA GLY A 70 -5.05 9.70 -19.01
C GLY A 70 -6.48 9.22 -18.81
N LEU A 71 -6.64 8.27 -17.87
CA LEU A 71 -7.80 8.02 -16.99
C LEU A 71 -7.77 6.54 -16.54
N ASN A 72 -7.56 6.35 -15.24
CA ASN A 72 -7.87 5.14 -14.45
C ASN A 72 -7.26 3.80 -14.88
N GLN A 73 -5.93 3.69 -14.85
CA GLN A 73 -5.35 2.36 -14.61
C GLN A 73 -5.49 2.02 -13.14
N CYS A 74 -6.37 1.08 -12.84
CA CYS A 74 -6.47 0.47 -11.52
C CYS A 74 -5.27 -0.45 -11.31
N TYR A 75 -4.44 -0.13 -10.33
CA TYR A 75 -3.34 -0.99 -9.87
C TYR A 75 -3.63 -1.40 -8.43
N TYR A 76 -3.31 -2.65 -8.12
CA TYR A 76 -3.46 -3.24 -6.79
C TYR A 76 -2.07 -3.42 -6.17
N ALA A 77 -1.95 -3.06 -4.89
CA ALA A 77 -0.78 -3.38 -4.10
C ALA A 77 -0.81 -4.85 -3.67
N SER A 78 0.35 -5.51 -3.69
CA SER A 78 0.55 -6.84 -3.12
C SER A 78 1.16 -6.76 -1.71
N LEU A 79 1.17 -7.88 -0.99
CA LEU A 79 1.87 -7.96 0.30
C LEU A 79 3.38 -7.69 0.14
N GLN A 80 3.96 -8.04 -1.01
CA GLN A 80 5.35 -7.74 -1.32
C GLN A 80 5.59 -6.24 -1.53
N ASP A 81 4.66 -5.52 -2.17
CA ASP A 81 4.75 -4.05 -2.27
C ASP A 81 4.74 -3.41 -0.88
N PHE A 82 3.91 -3.94 0.02
CA PHE A 82 3.87 -3.50 1.41
C PHE A 82 5.17 -3.81 2.14
N GLN A 83 5.68 -5.04 2.04
CA GLN A 83 6.94 -5.44 2.66
C GLN A 83 8.10 -4.55 2.19
N VAL A 84 8.29 -4.41 0.88
CA VAL A 84 9.39 -3.61 0.31
C VAL A 84 9.27 -2.14 0.73
N ALA A 85 8.06 -1.58 0.77
CA ALA A 85 7.84 -0.22 1.25
C ALA A 85 8.26 -0.06 2.72
N MET A 86 7.89 -1.00 3.58
CA MET A 86 8.23 -0.96 5.01
C MET A 86 9.71 -1.20 5.26
N GLU A 87 10.35 -2.10 4.51
CA GLU A 87 11.80 -2.34 4.59
C GLU A 87 12.61 -1.11 4.13
N SER A 88 12.10 -0.38 3.13
CA SER A 88 12.76 0.83 2.60
C SER A 88 12.67 2.02 3.55
N ASN A 89 11.61 2.12 4.37
CA ASN A 89 11.45 3.17 5.36
C ASN A 89 10.69 2.66 6.61
N PRO A 90 11.39 1.94 7.51
CA PRO A 90 10.73 1.25 8.62
C PRO A 90 10.19 2.19 9.70
N GLN A 91 10.69 3.44 9.77
CA GLN A 91 10.17 4.46 10.67
C GLN A 91 8.69 4.80 10.40
N LEU A 92 8.17 4.41 9.23
CA LEU A 92 6.74 4.51 8.93
C LEU A 92 5.86 3.61 9.82
N LEU A 93 6.40 2.50 10.34
CA LEU A 93 5.68 1.60 11.24
C LEU A 93 5.55 2.16 12.67
N GLY A 94 6.27 3.24 13.00
CA GLY A 94 6.24 3.86 14.32
C GLY A 94 7.04 3.09 15.37
N GLY A 95 6.49 3.01 16.58
CA GLY A 95 7.12 2.33 17.71
C GLY A 95 7.33 0.84 17.44
N ASP A 96 8.45 0.31 17.92
CA ASP A 96 8.84 -1.11 17.75
C ASP A 96 8.78 -1.60 16.30
N TRP A 97 9.08 -0.70 15.35
CA TRP A 97 9.17 -1.07 13.94
C TRP A 97 10.03 -2.31 13.64
N PRO A 98 11.10 -2.66 14.40
CA PRO A 98 11.84 -3.90 14.15
C PRO A 98 10.97 -5.15 14.33
N LEU A 99 10.16 -5.19 15.39
CA LEU A 99 9.23 -6.28 15.67
C LEU A 99 8.08 -6.32 14.65
N GLN A 100 7.61 -5.15 14.21
CA GLN A 100 6.58 -5.06 13.19
C GLN A 100 7.08 -5.59 11.83
N LEU A 101 8.32 -5.26 11.46
CA LEU A 101 8.96 -5.81 10.26
C LEU A 101 9.06 -7.33 10.32
N GLU A 102 9.50 -7.90 11.44
CA GLU A 102 9.59 -9.37 11.60
C GLU A 102 8.24 -10.05 11.30
N LYS A 103 7.15 -9.51 11.84
CA LYS A 103 5.78 -10.00 11.60
C LYS A 103 5.31 -9.85 10.16
N ILE A 104 5.81 -8.83 9.45
CA ILE A 104 5.49 -8.60 8.04
C ILE A 104 6.25 -9.61 7.19
N SER A 105 7.56 -9.76 7.41
CA SER A 105 8.41 -10.71 6.69
C SER A 105 7.92 -12.14 6.87
N SER A 106 7.46 -12.52 8.07
CA SER A 106 6.93 -13.87 8.31
C SER A 106 5.66 -14.18 7.50
N ARG A 107 4.84 -13.17 7.19
CA ARG A 107 3.58 -13.32 6.43
C ARG A 107 3.76 -13.20 4.91
N ALA A 108 4.84 -12.55 4.47
CA ALA A 108 5.16 -12.45 3.05
C ALA A 108 5.83 -13.72 2.49
N LEU A 109 6.28 -14.62 3.38
CA LEU A 109 6.85 -15.92 3.07
C LEU A 109 5.82 -17.08 3.08
N GLU A 110 4.56 -16.80 3.45
CA GLU A 110 3.41 -17.72 3.30
C GLU A 110 2.85 -17.67 1.87
#